data_AF-X0M2N7-F1
#
_entry.id   AF-X0M2N7-F1
#
_cell.length_a   1.000
_cell.length_b   1.000
_cell.length_c   1.000
_cell.angle_alpha   90.00
_cell.angle_beta   90.00
_cell.angle_gamma   90.00
#
_symmetry.space_group_name_H-M   'P 1'
#
loop_
_entity.id
_entity.type
_entity.pdbx_description
1 polymer ?
#
loop_
_entity_poly.entity_id
_entity_poly.type
_entity_poly.pdbx_seq_one_letter_code
_entity_poly.pdbx_strand_id
1 'polypeptide(L)'
;MGVGQATIMGIRAGCDILTICRPLSLQVEAFASLSLALENGSLSWDSIRKGAGRVMRLRAAHTSWSRALSPAGLEQMIPNRSGHLALATRVYEESMTLVRDEAGNIPLTKVLSDSSTVLVLSPLLMHRASQGARTSTICAPQSVARGTSNEALQKGEDYFQNFGLTLACYEFGQVLHTSYTSHGVREEHEKLIDGADAIIIFVADALRNQYQIAFAKHVAAICKLGVVNNNRPKRLILVSVSSPFDFPAETGWFGTLLCTYDSSVMTLHCLARVLGGAITPTGRLPRLGGAARETKPADASHHQTWLVEQLDLAKDRPWLLKFFKEATAEENPDERSPREDLYTLLLSCLENLPRTFEGKQAVDFQGFVIRNISTRVIYGFASALYWPHLQRGFLGDLLVHPKRRGLSMGRDLCTSVTKNITQRYHVNRIQFGCPILSTTPGVPLPEDPSSLSNLGFFKAL
;
A
#
# COMPACT_ATOMS: atom_id res chain seq x y z
N MET A 1 -7.99 37.47 2.83
CA MET A 1 -8.36 37.30 4.25
C MET A 1 -7.09 37.27 5.07
N GLY A 2 -6.96 38.16 6.07
CA GLY A 2 -5.83 38.17 7.00
C GLY A 2 -5.86 37.00 7.98
N VAL A 3 -4.74 36.72 8.65
CA VAL A 3 -4.62 35.59 9.58
C VAL A 3 -5.51 35.80 10.79
N GLY A 4 -5.59 37.03 11.30
CA GLY A 4 -6.49 37.37 12.40
C GLY A 4 -7.96 37.01 12.13
N GLN A 5 -8.47 37.40 10.97
CA GLN A 5 -9.86 37.11 10.58
C GLN A 5 -10.09 35.62 10.32
N ALA A 6 -9.12 34.93 9.73
CA ALA A 6 -9.18 33.48 9.54
C ALA A 6 -9.24 32.73 10.88
N THR A 7 -8.50 33.18 11.89
CA THR A 7 -8.53 32.62 13.26
C THR A 7 -9.94 32.72 13.87
N ILE A 8 -10.56 33.89 13.82
CA ILE A 8 -11.91 34.11 14.36
C ILE A 8 -12.94 33.22 13.62
N MET A 9 -12.84 33.16 12.29
CA MET A 9 -13.73 32.33 11.46
C MET A 9 -13.59 30.83 11.76
N GLY A 10 -12.36 30.33 11.94
CA GLY A 10 -12.11 28.94 12.29
C GLY A 10 -12.75 28.57 13.63
N ILE A 11 -12.62 29.43 14.64
CA ILE A 11 -13.26 29.20 15.95
C ILE A 11 -14.79 29.24 15.83
N ARG A 12 -15.35 30.18 15.08
CA ARG A 12 -16.80 30.24 14.83
C ARG A 12 -17.33 29.01 14.10
N ALA A 13 -16.53 28.42 13.21
CA ALA A 13 -16.85 27.16 12.54
C ALA A 13 -16.73 25.93 13.45
N GLY A 14 -16.25 26.10 14.69
CA GLY A 14 -16.13 25.03 15.68
C GLY A 14 -14.77 24.35 15.74
N CYS A 15 -13.72 24.92 15.14
CA CYS A 15 -12.37 24.38 15.25
C CYS A 15 -11.81 24.56 16.68
N ASP A 16 -11.29 23.46 17.24
CA ASP A 16 -10.68 23.45 18.59
C ASP A 16 -9.17 23.74 18.59
N ILE A 17 -8.51 23.49 17.46
CA ILE A 17 -7.08 23.70 17.26
C ILE A 17 -6.89 24.43 15.94
N LEU A 18 -6.16 25.55 15.96
CA LEU A 18 -5.76 26.29 14.77
C LEU A 18 -4.25 26.20 14.59
N THR A 19 -3.81 25.70 13.44
CA THR A 19 -2.37 25.54 13.12
C THR A 19 -1.88 26.70 12.25
N ILE A 20 -0.93 27.47 12.76
CA ILE A 20 -0.35 28.63 12.07
C ILE A 20 1.14 28.38 11.83
N CYS A 21 1.45 27.60 10.79
CA CYS A 21 2.82 27.26 10.38
C CYS A 21 3.44 28.38 9.52
N ARG A 22 3.40 29.61 10.01
CA ARG A 22 3.85 30.84 9.35
C ARG A 22 4.75 31.65 10.29
N PRO A 23 5.42 32.72 9.83
CA PRO A 23 6.30 33.53 10.69
C PRO A 23 5.60 33.98 11.98
N LEU A 24 6.39 34.18 13.03
CA LEU A 24 5.90 34.54 14.37
C LEU A 24 4.97 35.76 14.36
N SER A 25 5.22 36.75 13.51
CA SER A 25 4.37 37.95 13.37
C SER A 25 2.91 37.60 13.10
N LEU A 26 2.65 36.63 12.23
CA LEU A 26 1.30 36.17 11.91
C LEU A 26 0.68 35.33 13.04
N GLN A 27 1.50 34.65 13.83
CA GLN A 27 1.02 33.93 15.03
C GLN A 27 0.59 34.93 16.11
N VAL A 28 1.37 36.00 16.31
CA VAL A 28 1.03 37.09 17.24
C VAL A 28 -0.23 37.83 16.79
N GLU A 29 -0.38 38.12 15.50
CA GLU A 29 -1.60 38.72 14.93
C GLU A 29 -2.85 37.86 15.23
N ALA A 30 -2.73 36.53 15.11
CA ALA A 30 -3.82 35.61 15.45
C ALA A 30 -4.22 35.69 16.92
N PHE A 31 -3.24 35.74 17.83
CA PHE A 31 -3.51 35.91 19.26
C PHE A 31 -4.17 37.27 19.57
N ALA A 32 -3.64 38.36 19.01
CA ALA A 32 -4.21 39.69 19.20
C ALA A 32 -5.67 39.76 18.70
N SER A 33 -5.95 39.14 17.55
CA SER A 33 -7.30 39.09 16.98
C SER A 33 -8.26 38.24 17.81
N LEU A 34 -7.77 37.14 18.39
CA LEU A 34 -8.55 36.32 19.32
C LEU A 34 -8.89 37.10 20.59
N SER A 35 -7.91 37.79 21.19
CA SER A 35 -8.14 38.64 22.36
C SER A 35 -9.18 39.73 22.08
N LEU A 36 -9.02 40.45 20.98
CA LEU A 36 -9.97 41.49 20.56
C LEU A 36 -11.38 40.93 20.36
N ALA A 37 -11.49 39.75 19.73
CA ALA A 37 -12.78 39.09 19.49
C ALA A 37 -13.46 38.59 20.77
N LEU A 38 -12.70 38.29 21.82
CA LEU A 38 -13.23 37.96 23.14
C LEU A 38 -13.66 39.22 23.90
N GLU A 39 -12.85 40.28 23.84
CA GLU A 39 -13.12 41.57 24.49
C GLU A 39 -14.38 42.25 23.95
N ASN A 40 -14.58 42.21 22.63
CA ASN A 40 -15.75 42.83 21.98
C ASN A 40 -16.99 41.90 21.93
N GLY A 41 -16.93 40.71 22.53
CA GLY A 41 -18.04 39.74 22.56
C GLY A 41 -18.31 39.02 21.23
N SER A 42 -17.48 39.19 20.21
CA SER A 42 -17.58 38.48 18.93
C SER A 42 -17.39 36.96 19.05
N LEU A 43 -16.69 36.53 20.10
CA LEU A 43 -16.50 35.15 20.52
C LEU A 43 -16.87 35.01 22.00
N SER A 44 -17.48 33.88 22.37
CA SER A 44 -17.82 33.59 23.77
C SER A 44 -16.69 32.81 24.46
N TRP A 45 -16.44 33.13 25.72
CA TRP A 45 -15.54 32.35 26.57
C TRP A 45 -16.01 30.90 26.78
N ASP A 46 -17.33 30.65 26.73
CA ASP A 46 -17.88 29.30 26.85
C ASP A 46 -17.47 28.41 25.67
N SER A 47 -17.54 28.94 24.45
CA SER A 47 -17.07 28.24 23.24
C SER A 47 -15.58 27.88 23.34
N ILE A 48 -14.75 28.82 23.80
CA ILE A 48 -13.32 28.58 24.01
C ILE A 48 -13.09 27.51 25.09
N ARG A 49 -13.80 27.58 26.22
CA ARG A 49 -13.67 26.62 27.32
C ARG A 49 -14.08 25.21 26.90
N LYS A 50 -15.13 25.07 26.08
CA LYS A 50 -15.56 23.79 25.52
C LYS A 50 -14.49 23.18 24.61
N GLY A 51 -13.90 23.98 23.72
CA GLY A 51 -12.82 23.52 22.83
C GLY A 51 -11.55 23.16 23.61
N ALA A 52 -11.12 24.01 24.54
CA ALA A 52 -10.02 23.71 25.45
C ALA A 52 -10.27 22.42 26.24
N GLY A 53 -11.50 22.20 26.72
CA GLY A 53 -11.90 20.96 27.40
C GLY A 53 -11.73 19.71 26.51
N ARG A 54 -12.07 19.78 25.22
CA ARG A 54 -11.83 18.68 24.25
C ARG A 54 -10.34 18.42 24.06
N VAL A 55 -9.54 19.46 23.86
CA VAL A 55 -8.08 19.35 23.72
C VAL A 55 -7.43 18.77 24.97
N MET A 56 -7.89 19.17 26.16
CA MET A 56 -7.38 18.64 27.43
C MET A 56 -7.72 17.17 27.62
N ARG A 57 -8.94 16.73 27.25
CA ARG A 57 -9.29 15.30 27.24
C ARG A 57 -8.41 14.50 26.29
N LEU A 58 -8.16 15.03 25.08
CA LEU A 58 -7.25 14.39 24.11
C LEU A 58 -5.83 14.24 24.68
N ARG A 59 -5.30 15.28 25.32
CA ARG A 59 -3.97 15.24 25.97
C ARG A 59 -3.92 14.21 27.09
N ALA A 60 -4.91 14.22 27.99
CA ALA A 60 -4.99 13.29 29.12
C ALA A 60 -5.07 11.82 28.67
N ALA A 61 -5.65 11.53 27.51
CA ALA A 61 -5.74 10.19 26.96
C ALA A 61 -4.41 9.65 26.41
N HIS A 62 -3.48 10.51 26.00
CA HIS A 62 -2.26 10.10 25.28
C HIS A 62 -0.95 10.41 26.01
N THR A 63 -0.93 11.38 26.92
CA THR A 63 0.29 11.81 27.59
C THR A 63 0.04 12.38 28.99
N SER A 64 1.11 12.48 29.77
CA SER A 64 1.18 13.14 31.08
C SER A 64 2.46 13.97 31.15
N TRP A 65 2.55 14.91 32.09
CA TRP A 65 3.80 15.68 32.29
C TRP A 65 4.99 14.78 32.59
N SER A 66 4.81 13.75 33.42
CA SER A 66 5.85 12.76 33.70
C SER A 66 6.32 12.05 32.43
N ARG A 67 5.40 11.62 31.56
CA ARG A 67 5.75 10.96 30.30
C ARG A 67 6.39 11.91 29.28
N ALA A 68 5.90 13.14 29.18
CA ALA A 68 6.39 14.12 28.22
C ALA A 68 7.79 14.63 28.57
N LEU A 69 8.09 14.81 29.85
CA LEU A 69 9.39 15.24 30.35
C LEU A 69 10.41 14.10 30.50
N SER A 70 9.96 12.85 30.35
CA SER A 70 10.82 11.66 30.36
C SER A 70 10.63 10.86 29.06
N PRO A 71 11.00 11.44 27.89
CA PRO A 71 10.91 10.72 26.64
C PRO A 71 11.84 9.51 26.67
N ALA A 72 11.40 8.41 26.03
CA ALA A 72 12.27 7.29 25.74
C ALA A 72 13.50 7.77 24.96
N GLY A 73 14.71 7.38 25.39
CA GLY A 73 15.94 7.69 24.68
C GLY A 73 16.00 7.04 23.30
N LEU A 74 16.88 7.55 22.42
CA LEU A 74 17.09 7.03 21.06
C LEU A 74 17.43 5.53 21.05
N GLU A 75 18.06 5.03 22.11
CA GLU A 75 18.40 3.62 22.29
C GLU A 75 17.19 2.69 22.18
N GLN A 76 16.02 3.13 22.66
CA GLN A 76 14.77 2.34 22.57
C GLN A 76 14.22 2.27 21.15
N MET A 77 14.67 3.16 20.24
CA MET A 77 14.26 3.17 18.84
C MET A 77 15.16 2.31 17.95
N ILE A 78 16.41 2.05 18.36
CA ILE A 78 17.39 1.28 17.58
C ILE A 78 16.87 -0.14 17.24
N PRO A 79 16.29 -0.91 18.18
CA PRO A 79 15.78 -2.24 17.88
C PRO A 79 14.68 -2.24 16.82
N ASN A 80 13.90 -1.15 16.72
CA ASN A 80 12.79 -1.05 15.77
C ASN A 80 13.25 -0.73 14.34
N ARG A 81 14.51 -0.30 14.14
CA ARG A 81 15.02 0.11 12.83
C ARG A 81 14.94 -1.01 11.80
N SER A 82 15.36 -2.22 12.16
CA SER A 82 15.33 -3.38 11.26
C SER A 82 13.90 -3.77 10.89
N GLY A 83 13.00 -3.80 11.87
CA GLY A 83 11.58 -4.09 11.67
C GLY A 83 10.89 -3.06 10.78
N HIS A 84 11.12 -1.76 11.03
CA HIS A 84 10.57 -0.68 10.20
C HIS A 84 11.11 -0.71 8.77
N LEU A 85 12.40 -1.00 8.61
CA LEU A 85 13.01 -1.14 7.29
C LEU A 85 12.41 -2.32 6.52
N ALA A 86 12.31 -3.50 7.15
CA ALA A 86 11.71 -4.67 6.54
C ALA A 86 10.24 -4.44 6.15
N LEU A 87 9.48 -3.78 7.02
CA LEU A 87 8.09 -3.39 6.73
C LEU A 87 8.01 -2.41 5.56
N ALA A 88 8.83 -1.36 5.57
CA ALA A 88 8.86 -0.36 4.51
C ALA A 88 9.21 -0.98 3.15
N THR A 89 10.23 -1.84 3.10
CA THR A 89 10.61 -2.59 1.90
C THR A 89 9.43 -3.42 1.39
N ARG A 90 8.80 -4.23 2.26
CA ARG A 90 7.64 -5.04 1.87
C ARG A 90 6.49 -4.18 1.32
N VAL A 91 6.19 -3.05 1.97
CA VAL A 91 5.12 -2.14 1.53
C VAL A 91 5.43 -1.55 0.15
N TYR A 92 6.67 -1.15 -0.13
CA TYR A 92 7.04 -0.65 -1.45
C TYR A 92 7.00 -1.73 -2.53
N GLU A 93 7.45 -2.95 -2.23
CA GLU A 93 7.37 -4.09 -3.14
C GLU A 93 5.91 -4.46 -3.49
N GLU A 94 5.03 -4.50 -2.48
CA GLU A 94 3.62 -4.86 -2.66
C GLU A 94 2.77 -3.72 -3.25
N SER A 95 3.20 -2.46 -3.15
CA SER A 95 2.41 -1.31 -3.64
C SER A 95 2.65 -1.00 -5.12
N MET A 96 3.80 -1.35 -5.68
CA MET A 96 4.13 -1.08 -7.09
C MET A 96 3.11 -1.69 -8.04
N THR A 97 2.57 -0.85 -8.91
CA THR A 97 1.47 -1.23 -9.79
C THR A 97 1.93 -1.19 -11.24
N LEU A 98 1.97 -2.35 -11.88
CA LEU A 98 2.06 -2.45 -13.33
C LEU A 98 0.69 -2.17 -13.93
N VAL A 99 0.50 -0.97 -14.47
CA VAL A 99 -0.79 -0.54 -15.03
C VAL A 99 -1.05 -1.19 -16.38
N ARG A 100 0.01 -1.35 -17.17
CA ARG A 100 -0.05 -1.92 -18.51
C ARG A 100 1.32 -2.45 -18.91
N ASP A 101 1.34 -3.57 -19.62
CA ASP A 101 2.52 -4.06 -20.33
C ASP A 101 2.12 -4.87 -21.58
N GLU A 102 1.84 -4.17 -22.68
CA GLU A 102 1.30 -4.79 -23.91
C GLU A 102 2.30 -5.73 -24.59
N ALA A 103 3.59 -5.43 -24.49
CA ALA A 103 4.66 -6.19 -25.15
C ALA A 103 5.43 -7.13 -24.20
N GLY A 104 5.01 -7.23 -22.93
CA GLY A 104 5.72 -8.04 -21.92
C GLY A 104 7.15 -7.57 -21.68
N ASN A 105 7.39 -6.26 -21.65
CA ASN A 105 8.73 -5.67 -21.49
C ASN A 105 9.30 -5.87 -20.08
N ILE A 106 8.47 -6.15 -19.08
CA ILE A 106 8.91 -6.30 -17.69
C ILE A 106 8.84 -7.80 -17.31
N PRO A 107 9.94 -8.39 -16.81
CA PRO A 107 11.24 -7.76 -16.52
C PRO A 107 12.15 -7.60 -17.75
N LEU A 108 12.99 -6.56 -17.71
CA LEU A 108 13.95 -6.21 -18.76
C LEU A 108 14.96 -7.33 -19.06
N THR A 109 15.37 -8.08 -18.03
CA THR A 109 16.28 -9.23 -18.14
C THR A 109 15.77 -10.35 -19.05
N LYS A 110 14.44 -10.43 -19.29
CA LYS A 110 13.86 -11.42 -20.21
C LYS A 110 13.82 -10.96 -21.66
N VAL A 111 13.93 -9.65 -21.89
CA VAL A 111 13.68 -9.05 -23.21
C VAL A 111 14.90 -8.35 -23.80
N LEU A 112 15.92 -8.08 -22.99
CA LEU A 112 17.18 -7.46 -23.38
C LEU A 112 18.33 -8.48 -23.31
N SER A 113 19.41 -8.19 -24.04
CA SER A 113 20.67 -8.94 -24.02
C SER A 113 21.74 -8.24 -23.17
N ASP A 114 22.80 -8.95 -22.80
CA ASP A 114 23.93 -8.40 -22.03
C ASP A 114 24.68 -7.24 -22.70
N SER A 115 24.46 -7.06 -24.00
CA SER A 115 25.01 -5.96 -24.81
C SER A 115 24.04 -4.81 -25.05
N SER A 116 22.82 -4.88 -24.49
CA SER A 116 21.79 -3.87 -24.71
C SER A 116 22.11 -2.57 -23.96
N THR A 117 21.57 -1.46 -24.45
CA THR A 117 21.66 -0.14 -23.79
C THR A 117 20.30 0.30 -23.28
N VAL A 118 20.21 0.59 -21.97
CA VAL A 118 19.02 1.13 -21.31
C VAL A 118 19.24 2.62 -21.01
N LEU A 119 18.39 3.48 -21.56
CA LEU A 119 18.41 4.92 -21.30
C LEU A 119 17.36 5.30 -20.25
N VAL A 120 17.79 5.94 -19.18
CA VAL A 120 16.95 6.52 -18.15
C VAL A 120 16.82 8.03 -18.40
N LEU A 121 15.59 8.49 -18.58
CA LEU A 121 15.22 9.89 -18.73
C LEU A 121 14.43 10.34 -17.50
N SER A 122 14.97 11.23 -16.69
CA SER A 122 14.32 11.67 -15.45
C SER A 122 14.05 13.18 -15.41
N PRO A 123 12.93 13.63 -14.82
CA PRO A 123 12.71 15.04 -14.55
C PRO A 123 13.62 15.50 -13.40
N LEU A 124 13.86 16.80 -13.31
CA LEU A 124 14.50 17.40 -12.14
C LEU A 124 13.46 17.58 -11.02
N LEU A 125 13.46 16.70 -10.01
CA LEU A 125 12.61 16.89 -8.83
C LEU A 125 13.39 17.54 -7.70
N MET A 126 12.89 18.66 -7.21
CA MET A 126 13.32 19.19 -5.92
C MET A 126 12.69 18.36 -4.81
N HIS A 127 13.37 17.32 -4.37
CA HIS A 127 13.04 16.72 -3.10
C HIS A 127 13.49 17.69 -2.01
N ARG A 128 12.54 18.17 -1.20
CA ARG A 128 12.88 18.83 0.06
C ARG A 128 13.43 17.74 0.97
N ALA A 129 14.73 17.46 0.84
CA ALA A 129 15.44 16.65 1.81
C ALA A 129 15.09 17.25 3.17
N SER A 130 14.35 16.49 3.98
CA SER A 130 14.28 16.77 5.40
C SER A 130 15.74 16.74 5.86
N GLN A 131 16.32 17.91 6.13
CA GLN A 131 17.70 18.10 6.57
C GLN A 131 18.04 17.32 7.85
N GLY A 132 17.10 16.55 8.43
CA GLY A 132 17.29 15.64 9.56
C GLY A 132 17.54 14.17 9.20
N ALA A 133 17.47 13.76 7.92
CA ALA A 133 17.73 12.37 7.52
C ALA A 133 18.88 12.31 6.51
N ARG A 134 20.12 12.47 7.00
CA ARG A 134 21.27 11.89 6.29
C ARG A 134 21.08 10.38 6.35
N THR A 135 20.40 9.82 5.36
CA THR A 135 20.33 8.38 5.14
C THR A 135 21.76 7.88 5.01
N SER A 136 22.18 7.08 5.99
CA SER A 136 23.25 6.11 5.76
C SER A 136 22.83 5.30 4.55
N THR A 137 23.57 5.47 3.47
CA THR A 137 23.49 4.68 2.25
C THR A 137 23.48 3.19 2.64
N ILE A 138 22.55 2.44 2.05
CA ILE A 138 22.42 0.99 2.22
C ILE A 138 23.57 0.24 1.51
N CYS A 139 24.35 0.94 0.68
CA CYS A 139 25.63 0.49 0.16
C CYS A 139 26.78 1.18 0.88
N ALA A 140 27.83 0.42 1.23
CA ALA A 140 29.11 0.99 1.65
C ALA A 140 29.53 2.06 0.62
N PRO A 141 29.89 3.29 1.04
CA PRO A 141 30.30 4.31 0.11
C PRO A 141 31.61 3.85 -0.52
N GLN A 142 31.55 3.41 -1.78
CA GLN A 142 32.74 3.41 -2.60
C GLN A 142 33.20 4.86 -2.71
N SER A 143 34.46 5.11 -2.38
CA SER A 143 35.06 6.44 -2.38
C SER A 143 35.08 7.00 -3.79
N VAL A 144 34.05 7.74 -4.17
CA VAL A 144 34.13 8.60 -5.36
C VAL A 144 34.85 9.87 -4.94
N ALA A 145 35.98 10.11 -5.60
CA ALA A 145 36.91 11.19 -5.31
C ALA A 145 36.20 12.56 -5.22
N ARG A 146 36.64 13.39 -4.27
CA ARG A 146 36.23 14.79 -4.13
C ARG A 146 36.50 15.55 -5.43
N GLY A 147 35.44 15.83 -6.19
CA GLY A 147 35.44 16.65 -7.38
C GLY A 147 34.91 18.07 -7.09
N THR A 148 35.56 19.04 -7.72
CA THR A 148 35.41 20.49 -7.57
C THR A 148 34.09 21.08 -8.08
N SER A 149 33.55 22.06 -7.35
CA SER A 149 32.79 23.24 -7.83
C SER A 149 31.57 23.07 -8.77
N ASN A 150 30.84 21.94 -8.74
CA ASN A 150 29.55 21.77 -9.45
C ASN A 150 28.38 21.24 -8.58
N GLU A 151 28.59 21.05 -7.27
CA GLU A 151 27.61 20.41 -6.34
C GLU A 151 26.26 21.14 -6.19
N ALA A 152 26.16 22.41 -6.61
CA ALA A 152 24.91 23.16 -6.51
C ALA A 152 23.90 22.85 -7.63
N LEU A 153 24.36 22.38 -8.80
CA LEU A 153 23.50 22.13 -9.97
C LEU A 153 22.83 20.75 -9.99
N GLN A 154 23.32 19.78 -9.21
CA GLN A 154 22.85 18.38 -9.23
C GLN A 154 21.86 18.01 -8.11
N LYS A 155 21.47 18.98 -7.27
CA LYS A 155 20.50 18.74 -6.18
C LYS A 155 19.14 18.35 -6.76
N GLY A 156 18.86 17.05 -6.76
CA GLY A 156 17.63 16.50 -7.32
C GLY A 156 17.84 15.39 -8.35
N GLU A 157 19.07 15.03 -8.69
CA GLU A 157 19.35 13.91 -9.61
C GLU A 157 19.83 12.64 -8.89
N ASP A 158 20.42 12.80 -7.70
CA ASP A 158 21.14 11.74 -6.97
C ASP A 158 20.36 10.42 -6.84
N TYR A 159 19.04 10.49 -6.60
CA TYR A 159 18.21 9.30 -6.41
C TYR A 159 17.92 8.56 -7.73
N PHE A 160 17.82 9.26 -8.85
CA PHE A 160 17.73 8.63 -10.18
C PHE A 160 19.08 8.08 -10.66
N GLN A 161 20.18 8.72 -10.28
CA GLN A 161 21.53 8.18 -10.50
C GLN A 161 21.72 6.87 -9.70
N ASN A 162 21.36 6.87 -8.41
CA ASN A 162 21.40 5.66 -7.58
C ASN A 162 20.48 4.55 -8.11
N PHE A 163 19.31 4.91 -8.64
CA PHE A 163 18.46 3.98 -9.37
C PHE A 163 19.18 3.38 -10.58
N GLY A 164 19.80 4.21 -11.43
CA GLY A 164 20.55 3.75 -12.60
C GLY A 164 21.70 2.80 -12.23
N LEU A 165 22.43 3.11 -11.16
CA LEU A 165 23.48 2.23 -10.62
C LEU A 165 22.92 0.90 -10.12
N THR A 166 21.80 0.92 -9.40
CA THR A 166 21.14 -0.31 -8.90
C THR A 166 20.62 -1.16 -10.07
N LEU A 167 20.07 -0.50 -11.09
CA LEU A 167 19.55 -1.13 -12.29
C LEU A 167 20.69 -1.78 -13.11
N ALA A 168 21.86 -1.13 -13.18
CA ALA A 168 23.04 -1.65 -13.87
C ALA A 168 23.65 -2.92 -13.23
N CYS A 169 23.22 -3.30 -12.02
CA CYS A 169 23.63 -4.56 -11.41
C CYS A 169 22.93 -5.80 -12.00
N TYR A 170 21.98 -5.64 -12.91
CA TYR A 170 21.26 -6.72 -13.58
C TYR A 170 21.82 -7.02 -14.97
N GLU A 171 21.65 -8.26 -15.42
CA GLU A 171 22.17 -8.79 -16.69
C GLU A 171 21.28 -8.34 -17.89
N PHE A 172 21.45 -7.09 -18.33
CA PHE A 172 20.88 -6.57 -19.60
C PHE A 172 21.72 -5.44 -20.24
N GLY A 173 22.99 -5.34 -19.87
CA GLY A 173 23.96 -4.40 -20.45
C GLY A 173 24.06 -3.05 -19.76
N GLN A 174 24.31 -1.99 -20.52
CA GLN A 174 24.69 -0.67 -19.97
C GLN A 174 23.47 0.19 -19.65
N VAL A 175 23.52 0.90 -18.52
CA VAL A 175 22.53 1.93 -18.16
C VAL A 175 23.13 3.32 -18.36
N LEU A 176 22.46 4.14 -19.18
CA LEU A 176 22.75 5.56 -19.37
C LEU A 176 21.68 6.39 -18.67
N HIS A 177 22.05 7.52 -18.08
CA HIS A 177 21.11 8.41 -17.40
C HIS A 177 21.33 9.85 -17.86
N THR A 178 20.23 10.54 -18.15
CA THR A 178 20.22 12.00 -18.34
C THR A 178 18.91 12.60 -17.85
N SER A 179 18.95 13.87 -17.46
CA SER A 179 17.77 14.60 -17.00
C SER A 179 17.14 15.42 -18.12
N TYR A 180 15.83 15.64 -18.02
CA TYR A 180 15.10 16.49 -18.95
C TYR A 180 14.33 17.60 -18.22
N THR A 181 14.03 18.69 -18.94
CA THR A 181 13.39 19.89 -18.38
C THR A 181 12.24 20.36 -19.28
N SER A 182 11.62 21.48 -18.91
CA SER A 182 10.59 22.15 -19.71
C SER A 182 11.07 22.61 -21.10
N HIS A 183 12.39 22.58 -21.38
CA HIS A 183 12.94 22.88 -22.70
C HIS A 183 12.72 21.76 -23.74
N GLY A 184 12.15 20.63 -23.35
CA GLY A 184 11.83 19.54 -24.27
C GLY A 184 13.04 18.68 -24.67
N VAL A 185 12.88 17.93 -25.76
CA VAL A 185 13.93 17.06 -26.34
C VAL A 185 15.00 17.94 -27.00
N ARG A 186 16.26 17.54 -26.84
CA ARG A 186 17.45 18.24 -27.33
C ARG A 186 18.28 17.28 -28.18
N GLU A 187 19.22 17.78 -28.96
CA GLU A 187 20.09 16.96 -29.82
C GLU A 187 20.83 15.86 -29.04
N GLU A 188 21.30 16.14 -27.82
CA GLU A 188 21.93 15.14 -26.95
C GLU A 188 20.96 14.01 -26.56
N HIS A 189 19.71 14.36 -26.28
CA HIS A 189 18.67 13.36 -26.01
C HIS A 189 18.42 12.49 -27.25
N GLU A 190 18.35 13.08 -28.44
CA GLU A 190 18.13 12.35 -29.69
C GLU A 190 19.23 11.31 -29.96
N LYS A 191 20.49 11.70 -29.77
CA LYS A 191 21.65 10.79 -29.91
C LYS A 191 21.57 9.61 -28.92
N LEU A 192 21.22 9.89 -27.67
CA LEU A 192 21.06 8.84 -26.65
C LEU A 192 19.86 7.94 -26.94
N ILE A 193 18.75 8.51 -27.41
CA ILE A 193 17.54 7.78 -27.79
C ILE A 193 17.84 6.85 -28.96
N ASP A 194 18.61 7.30 -29.97
CA ASP A 194 18.98 6.50 -31.12
C ASP A 194 19.86 5.29 -30.75
N GLY A 195 20.78 5.46 -29.80
CA GLY A 195 21.64 4.38 -29.31
C GLY A 195 20.98 3.39 -28.34
N ALA A 196 19.81 3.70 -27.76
CA ALA A 196 19.17 2.88 -26.73
C ALA A 196 18.28 1.75 -27.28
N ASP A 197 18.30 0.58 -26.64
CA ASP A 197 17.41 -0.56 -26.93
C ASP A 197 16.13 -0.51 -26.06
N ALA A 198 16.26 0.02 -24.83
CA ALA A 198 15.15 0.33 -23.94
C ALA A 198 15.28 1.72 -23.36
N ILE A 199 14.14 2.39 -23.15
CA ILE A 199 14.06 3.75 -22.62
C ILE A 199 13.05 3.76 -21.48
N ILE A 200 13.51 4.19 -20.30
CA ILE A 200 12.70 4.38 -19.09
C ILE A 200 12.53 5.87 -18.90
N ILE A 201 11.30 6.36 -19.01
CA ILE A 201 10.96 7.76 -18.79
C ILE A 201 10.26 7.87 -17.44
N PHE A 202 10.86 8.60 -16.50
CA PHE A 202 10.20 8.95 -15.25
C PHE A 202 9.32 10.18 -15.43
N VAL A 203 8.19 10.24 -14.74
CA VAL A 203 7.32 11.41 -14.61
C VAL A 203 6.85 11.57 -13.17
N ALA A 204 6.64 12.82 -12.73
CA ALA A 204 6.14 13.15 -11.40
C ALA A 204 5.25 14.39 -11.43
N ASP A 205 4.07 14.30 -10.81
CA ASP A 205 3.06 15.36 -10.71
C ASP A 205 2.80 16.00 -12.08
N ALA A 206 2.56 15.15 -13.08
CA ALA A 206 2.50 15.52 -14.48
C ALA A 206 1.24 16.34 -14.81
N LEU A 207 0.21 16.26 -13.97
CA LEU A 207 -0.95 17.15 -14.01
C LEU A 207 -0.53 18.63 -13.85
N ARG A 208 0.44 18.90 -12.97
CA ARG A 208 0.99 20.25 -12.75
C ARG A 208 2.19 20.54 -13.65
N ASN A 209 2.88 19.50 -14.10
CA ASN A 209 4.08 19.57 -14.93
C ASN A 209 3.85 18.96 -16.32
N GLN A 210 2.89 19.51 -17.06
CA GLN A 210 2.44 18.95 -18.35
C GLN A 210 3.56 18.80 -19.40
N TYR A 211 4.63 19.59 -19.28
CA TYR A 211 5.81 19.47 -20.14
C TYR A 211 6.43 18.06 -20.09
N GLN A 212 6.31 17.34 -18.97
CA GLN A 212 6.86 15.99 -18.84
C GLN A 212 6.13 14.99 -19.76
N ILE A 213 4.81 15.13 -19.90
CA ILE A 213 4.03 14.32 -20.85
C ILE A 213 4.30 14.72 -22.28
N ALA A 214 4.45 16.02 -22.56
CA ALA A 214 4.85 16.48 -23.88
C ALA A 214 6.22 15.92 -24.28
N PHE A 215 7.20 15.95 -23.36
CA PHE A 215 8.52 15.34 -23.54
C PHE A 215 8.41 13.84 -23.80
N ALA A 216 7.68 13.10 -22.96
CA ALA A 216 7.51 11.66 -23.12
C ALA A 216 6.84 11.29 -24.44
N LYS A 217 5.80 12.04 -24.87
CA LYS A 217 5.14 11.85 -26.18
C LYS A 217 6.10 12.14 -27.33
N HIS A 218 6.96 13.15 -27.21
CA HIS A 218 7.98 13.44 -28.22
C HIS A 218 8.99 12.29 -28.34
N VAL A 219 9.51 11.77 -27.22
CA VAL A 219 10.39 10.59 -27.23
C VAL A 219 9.69 9.38 -27.86
N ALA A 220 8.41 9.15 -27.52
CA ALA A 220 7.61 8.08 -28.14
C ALA A 220 7.47 8.25 -29.66
N ALA A 221 7.30 9.48 -30.15
CA ALA A 221 7.24 9.77 -31.59
C ALA A 221 8.58 9.47 -32.28
N ILE A 222 9.71 9.89 -31.69
CA ILE A 222 11.06 9.59 -32.20
C ILE A 222 11.27 8.08 -32.28
N CYS A 223 10.92 7.34 -31.23
CA CYS A 223 11.03 5.88 -31.23
C CYS A 223 10.19 5.23 -32.33
N LYS A 224 8.94 5.67 -32.53
CA LYS A 224 8.06 5.15 -33.59
C LYS A 224 8.59 5.44 -35.00
N LEU A 225 9.15 6.63 -35.23
CA LEU A 225 9.78 6.99 -36.51
C LEU A 225 11.07 6.18 -36.75
N GLY A 226 11.86 5.92 -35.71
CA GLY A 226 13.06 5.09 -35.78
C GLY A 226 12.77 3.65 -36.22
N VAL A 227 11.62 3.08 -35.86
CA VAL A 227 11.20 1.74 -36.33
C VAL A 227 11.01 1.72 -37.84
N VAL A 228 10.40 2.77 -38.41
CA VAL A 228 10.18 2.87 -39.85
C VAL A 228 11.51 2.87 -40.62
N ASN A 229 12.54 3.50 -40.06
CA ASN A 229 13.82 3.67 -40.75
C ASN A 229 14.78 2.48 -40.55
N ASN A 230 14.86 1.94 -39.33
CA ASN A 230 15.92 0.98 -38.95
C ASN A 230 15.39 -0.40 -38.53
N ASN A 231 14.06 -0.62 -38.59
CA ASN A 231 13.37 -1.86 -38.25
C ASN A 231 13.69 -2.46 -36.87
N ARG A 232 14.13 -1.61 -35.92
CA ARG A 232 14.42 -1.98 -34.53
C ARG A 232 13.40 -1.33 -33.59
N PRO A 233 12.41 -2.07 -33.06
CA PRO A 233 11.47 -1.54 -32.08
C PRO A 233 12.18 -1.27 -30.75
N LYS A 234 12.19 -0.01 -30.31
CA LYS A 234 12.70 0.41 -29.00
C LYS A 234 11.64 0.15 -27.92
N ARG A 235 12.06 -0.40 -26.79
CA ARG A 235 11.17 -0.66 -25.65
C ARG A 235 10.98 0.62 -24.84
N LEU A 236 9.75 1.11 -24.75
CA LEU A 236 9.45 2.36 -24.08
C LEU A 236 8.60 2.12 -22.82
N ILE A 237 9.17 2.45 -21.66
CA ILE A 237 8.55 2.27 -20.35
C ILE A 237 8.34 3.65 -19.73
N LEU A 238 7.08 3.98 -19.44
CA LEU A 238 6.74 5.21 -18.73
C LEU A 238 6.48 4.89 -17.25
N VAL A 239 7.26 5.50 -16.36
CA VAL A 239 7.19 5.28 -14.92
C VAL A 239 6.69 6.55 -14.22
N SER A 240 5.55 6.48 -13.55
CA SER A 240 5.12 7.54 -12.64
C SER A 240 5.66 7.29 -11.23
N VAL A 241 6.32 8.30 -10.66
CA VAL A 241 6.82 8.30 -9.27
C VAL A 241 5.95 9.10 -8.31
N SER A 242 4.71 9.41 -8.69
CA SER A 242 3.82 10.19 -7.83
C SER A 242 2.38 9.68 -7.82
N SER A 243 1.77 9.50 -8.98
CA SER A 243 0.35 9.19 -9.08
C SER A 243 0.01 8.50 -10.40
N PRO A 244 -0.89 7.51 -10.41
CA PRO A 244 -1.33 6.89 -11.67
C PRO A 244 -2.06 7.87 -12.59
N PHE A 245 -2.45 9.05 -12.10
CA PHE A 245 -3.02 10.13 -12.91
C PHE A 245 -1.98 10.89 -13.75
N ASP A 246 -0.69 10.63 -13.55
CA ASP A 246 0.35 11.19 -14.40
C ASP A 246 0.30 10.60 -15.82
N PHE A 247 -0.28 9.42 -16.01
CA PHE A 247 -0.36 8.80 -17.32
C PHE A 247 -1.34 9.56 -18.24
N PRO A 248 -0.98 9.74 -19.53
CA PRO A 248 -1.89 10.38 -20.48
C PRO A 248 -3.16 9.53 -20.67
N ALA A 249 -4.31 10.18 -20.77
CA ALA A 249 -5.59 9.51 -21.02
C ALA A 249 -5.65 8.81 -22.38
N GLU A 250 -4.89 9.30 -23.37
CA GLU A 250 -4.79 8.72 -24.70
C GLU A 250 -4.04 7.38 -24.69
N THR A 251 -4.74 6.30 -25.01
CA THR A 251 -4.27 4.92 -24.79
C THR A 251 -3.27 4.37 -25.82
N GLY A 252 -2.61 5.19 -26.66
CA GLY A 252 -1.78 4.71 -27.78
C GLY A 252 -0.31 5.15 -27.81
N TRP A 253 0.13 5.95 -26.84
CA TRP A 253 1.51 6.46 -26.83
C TRP A 253 2.51 5.49 -26.20
N PHE A 254 2.09 4.76 -25.18
CA PHE A 254 2.97 3.91 -24.35
C PHE A 254 2.33 2.54 -24.14
N GLY A 255 3.08 1.48 -24.45
CA GLY A 255 2.67 0.09 -24.24
C GLY A 255 2.96 -0.43 -22.83
N THR A 256 3.93 0.15 -22.13
CA THR A 256 4.32 -0.26 -20.77
C THR A 256 4.24 0.93 -19.80
N LEU A 257 3.42 0.81 -18.77
CA LEU A 257 3.11 1.85 -17.78
C LEU A 257 3.25 1.29 -16.36
N LEU A 258 4.07 1.91 -15.52
CA LEU A 258 4.32 1.47 -14.15
C LEU A 258 4.23 2.64 -13.16
N CYS A 259 3.48 2.46 -12.07
CA CYS A 259 3.31 3.47 -11.03
C CYS A 259 3.96 3.01 -9.72
N THR A 260 4.82 3.85 -9.15
CA THR A 260 5.52 3.61 -7.87
C THR A 260 4.98 4.42 -6.71
N TYR A 261 4.09 5.40 -6.96
CA TYR A 261 3.42 6.28 -5.96
C TYR A 261 4.34 7.18 -5.10
N ASP A 262 5.64 6.95 -5.15
CA ASP A 262 6.65 7.70 -4.42
C ASP A 262 7.99 7.68 -5.18
N SER A 263 8.82 8.69 -4.93
CA SER A 263 10.14 8.86 -5.55
C SER A 263 11.30 8.67 -4.56
N SER A 264 11.06 8.08 -3.39
CA SER A 264 12.13 7.84 -2.41
C SER A 264 13.14 6.80 -2.92
N VAL A 265 14.33 6.83 -2.32
CA VAL A 265 15.43 5.89 -2.63
C VAL A 265 14.98 4.43 -2.46
N MET A 266 14.18 4.14 -1.44
CA MET A 266 13.68 2.78 -1.18
C MET A 266 12.76 2.30 -2.30
N THR A 267 11.85 3.17 -2.73
CA THR A 267 10.91 2.89 -3.82
C THR A 267 11.68 2.65 -5.11
N LEU A 268 12.62 3.52 -5.48
CA LEU A 268 13.40 3.32 -6.70
C LEU A 268 14.28 2.06 -6.66
N HIS A 269 14.82 1.70 -5.49
CA HIS A 269 15.52 0.42 -5.33
C HIS A 269 14.58 -0.78 -5.57
N CYS A 270 13.35 -0.74 -5.05
CA CYS A 270 12.34 -1.77 -5.35
C CYS A 270 11.98 -1.80 -6.84
N LEU A 271 11.98 -0.64 -7.51
CA LEU A 271 11.67 -0.54 -8.94
C LEU A 271 12.74 -1.23 -9.76
N ALA A 272 14.02 -1.02 -9.43
CA ALA A 272 15.12 -1.72 -10.07
C ALA A 272 14.98 -3.25 -9.92
N ARG A 273 14.53 -3.73 -8.75
CA ARG A 273 14.22 -5.16 -8.53
C ARG A 273 13.05 -5.67 -9.37
N VAL A 274 12.02 -4.87 -9.59
CA VAL A 274 10.91 -5.21 -10.48
C VAL A 274 11.37 -5.26 -11.93
N LEU A 275 12.08 -4.24 -12.41
CA LEU A 275 12.58 -4.20 -13.79
C LEU A 275 13.63 -5.27 -14.05
N GLY A 276 14.46 -5.60 -13.06
CA GLY A 276 15.44 -6.68 -13.12
C GLY A 276 14.86 -8.09 -12.96
N GLY A 277 13.59 -8.22 -12.58
CA GLY A 277 12.89 -9.51 -12.45
C GLY A 277 13.09 -10.23 -11.12
N ALA A 278 13.72 -9.58 -10.13
CA ALA A 278 13.86 -10.13 -8.78
C ALA A 278 12.52 -10.13 -8.00
N ILE A 279 11.56 -9.28 -8.40
CA ILE A 279 10.22 -9.18 -7.79
C ILE A 279 9.18 -9.00 -8.89
N THR A 280 8.00 -9.60 -8.70
CA THR A 280 6.83 -9.32 -9.54
C THR A 280 5.96 -8.23 -8.89
N PRO A 281 5.58 -7.16 -9.60
CA PRO A 281 4.74 -6.11 -9.04
C PRO A 281 3.33 -6.66 -8.78
N THR A 282 2.86 -6.56 -7.54
CA THR A 282 1.54 -7.08 -7.11
C THR A 282 0.54 -5.98 -6.77
N GLY A 283 0.98 -4.73 -6.78
CA GLY A 283 0.16 -3.57 -6.49
C GLY A 283 -0.95 -3.41 -7.51
N ARG A 284 -2.04 -2.79 -7.06
CA ARG A 284 -3.21 -2.48 -7.88
C ARG A 284 -3.52 -1.01 -7.78
N LEU A 285 -4.06 -0.47 -8.87
CA LEU A 285 -4.54 0.91 -8.88
C LEU A 285 -5.55 1.11 -7.74
N PRO A 286 -5.35 2.10 -6.86
CA PRO A 286 -6.33 2.45 -5.85
C PRO A 286 -7.66 2.76 -6.55
N ARG A 287 -8.69 1.95 -6.29
CA ARG A 287 -10.01 2.15 -6.90
C ARG A 287 -10.52 3.54 -6.57
N LEU A 288 -10.75 4.37 -7.58
CA LEU A 288 -11.73 5.45 -7.47
C LEU A 288 -13.09 4.80 -7.62
N GLY A 289 -14.00 5.07 -6.69
CA GLY A 289 -15.40 4.66 -6.81
C GLY A 289 -16.01 5.26 -8.07
N GLY A 290 -16.05 4.50 -9.15
CA GLY A 290 -16.61 4.89 -10.44
C GLY A 290 -16.36 3.78 -11.45
N ALA A 291 -17.43 3.29 -12.08
CA ALA A 291 -17.34 2.26 -13.11
C ALA A 291 -16.55 2.78 -14.31
N ALA A 292 -15.29 2.38 -14.45
CA ALA A 292 -14.47 2.67 -15.62
C ALA A 292 -13.79 1.38 -16.10
N ARG A 293 -14.33 0.88 -17.22
CA ARG A 293 -13.77 -0.03 -18.22
C ARG A 293 -12.53 -0.82 -17.80
N GLU A 294 -12.75 -2.10 -17.51
CA GLU A 294 -11.73 -3.14 -17.63
C GLU A 294 -11.20 -3.16 -19.07
N THR A 295 -10.03 -2.59 -19.31
CA THR A 295 -9.21 -2.99 -20.44
C THR A 295 -8.53 -4.30 -20.04
N LYS A 296 -8.95 -5.41 -20.65
CA LYS A 296 -8.33 -6.74 -20.48
C LYS A 296 -6.81 -6.64 -20.67
N PRO A 297 -5.98 -6.96 -19.66
CA PRO A 297 -4.56 -7.21 -19.88
C PRO A 297 -4.36 -8.69 -20.23
N ALA A 298 -3.43 -8.95 -21.15
CA ALA A 298 -2.89 -10.29 -21.40
C ALA A 298 -1.95 -10.71 -20.26
N ASP A 299 -2.16 -11.93 -19.77
CA ASP A 299 -1.23 -12.86 -19.09
C ASP A 299 -0.27 -12.39 -17.97
N ALA A 300 -0.46 -11.23 -17.35
CA ALA A 300 0.13 -10.95 -16.03
C ALA A 300 -0.74 -11.57 -14.93
N SER A 301 -0.13 -12.30 -14.00
CA SER A 301 -0.76 -12.97 -12.85
C SER A 301 -1.59 -12.01 -11.99
N HIS A 302 -2.83 -11.76 -12.41
CA HIS A 302 -3.82 -11.00 -11.67
C HIS A 302 -4.07 -11.74 -10.35
N HIS A 303 -3.50 -11.24 -9.27
CA HIS A 303 -4.05 -11.58 -7.97
C HIS A 303 -5.49 -11.06 -8.00
N GLN A 304 -6.46 -11.96 -7.84
CA GLN A 304 -7.88 -11.67 -7.90
C GLN A 304 -8.30 -11.13 -6.52
N THR A 305 -9.11 -10.06 -6.45
CA THR A 305 -9.81 -9.72 -5.19
C THR A 305 -11.04 -10.58 -5.14
N TRP A 306 -11.18 -11.36 -4.09
CA TRP A 306 -12.32 -12.25 -3.92
C TRP A 306 -13.46 -11.52 -3.23
N LEU A 307 -14.67 -11.73 -3.75
CA LEU A 307 -15.87 -11.27 -3.09
C LEU A 307 -16.09 -12.13 -1.84
N VAL A 308 -16.11 -11.46 -0.69
CA VAL A 308 -16.46 -12.08 0.60
C VAL A 308 -17.93 -11.79 0.87
N GLU A 309 -18.73 -12.84 0.94
CA GLU A 309 -20.17 -12.78 1.20
C GLU A 309 -20.46 -13.16 2.65
N GLN A 310 -21.54 -12.62 3.21
CA GLN A 310 -22.05 -13.06 4.49
C GLN A 310 -22.72 -14.43 4.34
N LEU A 311 -22.38 -15.37 5.23
CA LEU A 311 -22.93 -16.72 5.24
C LEU A 311 -24.36 -16.72 5.79
N ASP A 312 -25.28 -17.36 5.06
CA ASP A 312 -26.61 -17.70 5.56
C ASP A 312 -26.61 -19.18 5.95
N LEU A 313 -26.40 -19.47 7.23
CA LEU A 313 -26.26 -20.85 7.74
C LEU A 313 -27.42 -21.76 7.32
N ALA A 314 -28.65 -21.25 7.32
CA ALA A 314 -29.83 -22.05 6.98
C ALA A 314 -29.83 -22.49 5.52
N LYS A 315 -29.35 -21.63 4.62
CA LYS A 315 -29.26 -21.95 3.19
C LYS A 315 -27.98 -22.70 2.86
N ASP A 316 -26.87 -22.32 3.47
CA ASP A 316 -25.54 -22.68 3.02
C ASP A 316 -24.97 -23.95 3.65
N ARG A 317 -25.65 -24.52 4.65
CA ARG A 317 -25.21 -25.71 5.39
C ARG A 317 -24.71 -26.86 4.49
N PRO A 318 -25.43 -27.30 3.44
CA PRO A 318 -24.99 -28.45 2.64
C PRO A 318 -23.67 -28.19 1.91
N TRP A 319 -23.50 -26.98 1.37
CA TRP A 319 -22.28 -26.57 0.67
C TRP A 319 -21.12 -26.37 1.64
N LEU A 320 -21.40 -25.90 2.85
CA LEU A 320 -20.40 -25.67 3.88
C LEU A 320 -19.87 -26.97 4.48
N LEU A 321 -20.74 -27.96 4.73
CA LEU A 321 -20.32 -29.31 5.13
C LEU A 321 -19.44 -29.97 4.06
N LYS A 322 -19.83 -29.85 2.79
CA LYS A 322 -19.02 -30.34 1.67
C LYS A 322 -17.65 -29.64 1.63
N PHE A 323 -17.62 -28.32 1.80
CA PHE A 323 -16.37 -27.56 1.85
C PHE A 323 -15.48 -27.99 3.01
N PHE A 324 -16.01 -28.17 4.22
CA PHE A 324 -15.21 -28.61 5.37
C PHE A 324 -14.60 -29.98 5.13
N LYS A 325 -15.39 -30.95 4.65
CA LYS A 325 -14.90 -32.27 4.27
C LYS A 325 -13.76 -32.19 3.25
N GLU A 326 -13.93 -31.41 2.17
CA GLU A 326 -12.91 -31.25 1.13
C GLU A 326 -11.67 -30.49 1.63
N ALA A 327 -11.84 -29.50 2.51
CA ALA A 327 -10.75 -28.69 3.03
C ALA A 327 -9.90 -29.42 4.09
N THR A 328 -10.45 -30.44 4.76
CA THR A 328 -9.76 -31.26 5.77
C THR A 328 -9.29 -32.63 5.24
N ALA A 329 -9.63 -32.99 3.98
CA ALA A 329 -9.32 -34.29 3.40
C ALA A 329 -7.83 -34.56 3.12
N GLU A 330 -6.97 -33.52 3.07
CA GLU A 330 -5.53 -33.71 2.84
C GLU A 330 -4.82 -34.44 4.00
N GLU A 331 -5.44 -34.52 5.19
CA GLU A 331 -4.84 -35.18 6.37
C GLU A 331 -5.13 -36.69 6.44
N ASN A 332 -6.12 -37.22 5.71
CA ASN A 332 -6.37 -38.67 5.54
C ASN A 332 -7.43 -38.94 4.45
N PRO A 333 -7.10 -39.56 3.29
CA PRO A 333 -8.05 -39.74 2.19
C PRO A 333 -9.17 -40.77 2.45
N ASP A 334 -8.90 -41.78 3.29
CA ASP A 334 -9.73 -42.99 3.40
C ASP A 334 -10.52 -43.10 4.73
N GLU A 335 -10.29 -42.20 5.70
CA GLU A 335 -10.98 -42.17 6.99
C GLU A 335 -11.62 -40.81 7.29
N ARG A 336 -12.68 -40.82 8.11
CA ARG A 336 -13.39 -39.61 8.54
C ARG A 336 -12.45 -38.77 9.42
N SER A 337 -12.12 -37.55 8.98
CA SER A 337 -11.20 -36.68 9.71
C SER A 337 -11.83 -36.20 11.02
N PRO A 338 -11.14 -36.28 12.18
CA PRO A 338 -11.62 -35.70 13.43
C PRO A 338 -11.97 -34.21 13.33
N ARG A 339 -11.37 -33.48 12.39
CA ARG A 339 -11.69 -32.08 12.12
C ARG A 339 -13.03 -31.90 11.41
N GLU A 340 -13.42 -32.82 10.52
CA GLU A 340 -14.74 -32.81 9.87
C GLU A 340 -15.86 -32.88 10.93
N ASP A 341 -15.69 -33.75 11.93
CA ASP A 341 -16.63 -33.90 13.03
C ASP A 341 -16.69 -32.64 13.92
N LEU A 342 -15.54 -31.98 14.17
CA LEU A 342 -15.50 -30.69 14.89
C LEU A 342 -16.27 -29.59 14.16
N TYR A 343 -16.12 -29.48 12.83
CA TYR A 343 -16.88 -28.50 12.05
C TYR A 343 -18.38 -28.83 12.00
N THR A 344 -18.73 -30.11 11.94
CA THR A 344 -20.13 -30.55 11.98
C THR A 344 -20.77 -30.23 13.33
N LEU A 345 -20.03 -30.45 14.43
CA LEU A 345 -20.44 -30.07 15.78
C LEU A 345 -20.58 -28.55 15.90
N LEU A 346 -19.60 -27.78 15.42
CA LEU A 346 -19.62 -26.32 15.43
C LEU A 346 -20.89 -25.79 14.75
N LEU A 347 -21.21 -26.26 13.54
CA LEU A 347 -22.43 -25.85 12.83
C LEU A 347 -23.69 -26.16 13.61
N SER A 348 -23.75 -27.34 14.24
CA SER A 348 -24.88 -27.75 15.06
C SER A 348 -25.02 -26.89 16.32
N CYS A 349 -23.90 -26.47 16.95
CA CYS A 349 -23.90 -25.53 18.06
C CYS A 349 -24.37 -24.12 17.64
N LEU A 350 -23.97 -23.67 16.45
CA LEU A 350 -24.32 -22.34 15.94
C LEU A 350 -25.79 -22.21 15.55
N GLU A 351 -26.38 -23.27 14.98
CA GLU A 351 -27.81 -23.30 14.66
C GLU A 351 -28.69 -23.28 15.91
N ASN A 352 -28.23 -23.95 16.97
CA ASN A 352 -28.95 -24.05 18.24
C ASN A 352 -28.52 -22.98 19.26
N LEU A 353 -27.73 -21.98 18.83
CA LEU A 353 -27.24 -20.95 19.72
C LEU A 353 -28.40 -20.04 20.16
N PRO A 354 -28.70 -19.96 21.47
CA PRO A 354 -29.74 -19.06 21.95
C PRO A 354 -29.34 -17.62 21.64
N ARG A 355 -30.14 -16.92 20.83
CA ARG A 355 -29.90 -15.51 20.45
C ARG A 355 -29.92 -14.57 21.66
N THR A 356 -30.57 -14.99 22.74
CA THR A 356 -30.68 -14.26 24.01
C THR A 356 -30.58 -15.22 25.17
N PHE A 357 -29.77 -14.87 26.17
CA PHE A 357 -29.74 -15.51 27.49
C PHE A 357 -30.09 -14.43 28.52
N GLU A 358 -31.13 -14.66 29.34
CA GLU A 358 -31.64 -13.68 30.31
C GLU A 358 -31.91 -12.28 29.71
N GLY A 359 -32.45 -12.22 28.48
CA GLY A 359 -32.78 -10.96 27.80
C GLY A 359 -31.58 -10.17 27.26
N LYS A 360 -30.35 -10.70 27.36
CA LYS A 360 -29.14 -10.12 26.77
C LYS A 360 -28.60 -11.00 25.65
N GLN A 361 -28.05 -10.37 24.60
CA GLN A 361 -27.36 -11.11 23.54
C GLN A 361 -26.06 -11.69 24.13
N ALA A 362 -26.00 -13.02 24.28
CA ALA A 362 -24.86 -13.68 24.92
C ALA A 362 -23.60 -13.63 24.05
N VAL A 363 -23.77 -13.92 22.76
CA VAL A 363 -22.73 -13.94 21.72
C VAL A 363 -23.36 -13.55 20.39
N ASP A 364 -22.66 -12.74 19.59
CA ASP A 364 -23.01 -12.51 18.18
C ASP A 364 -22.04 -13.29 17.29
N PHE A 365 -22.55 -14.17 16.43
CA PHE A 365 -21.78 -14.96 15.47
C PHE A 365 -22.15 -14.57 14.04
N GLN A 366 -21.13 -14.39 13.20
CA GLN A 366 -21.31 -14.19 11.75
C GLN A 366 -20.32 -15.04 10.97
N GLY A 367 -20.83 -15.81 10.01
CA GLY A 367 -19.99 -16.51 9.05
C GLY A 367 -19.79 -15.67 7.79
N PHE A 368 -18.66 -15.88 7.13
CA PHE A 368 -18.30 -15.27 5.86
C PHE A 368 -17.74 -16.34 4.95
N VAL A 369 -18.03 -16.25 3.65
CA VAL A 369 -17.50 -17.18 2.66
C VAL A 369 -17.08 -16.51 1.38
N ILE A 370 -16.14 -17.14 0.69
CA ILE A 370 -15.85 -16.89 -0.72
C ILE A 370 -16.43 -18.06 -1.48
N ARG A 371 -17.28 -17.79 -2.48
CA ARG A 371 -17.88 -18.85 -3.31
C ARG A 371 -17.88 -18.49 -4.78
N ASN A 372 -18.03 -19.52 -5.61
CA ASN A 372 -18.39 -19.34 -7.00
C ASN A 372 -19.89 -19.07 -7.10
N ILE A 373 -20.25 -17.90 -7.61
CA ILE A 373 -21.66 -17.45 -7.73
C ILE A 373 -22.48 -18.42 -8.60
N SER A 374 -21.89 -18.95 -9.68
CA SER A 374 -22.59 -19.81 -10.64
C SER A 374 -22.79 -21.25 -10.13
N THR A 375 -21.81 -21.83 -9.44
CA THR A 375 -21.86 -23.23 -8.99
C THR A 375 -22.19 -23.39 -7.51
N ARG A 376 -22.23 -22.28 -6.75
CA ARG A 376 -22.37 -22.22 -5.28
C ARG A 376 -21.29 -22.96 -4.50
N VAL A 377 -20.20 -23.40 -5.16
CA VAL A 377 -19.07 -24.05 -4.48
C VAL A 377 -18.32 -23.02 -3.63
N ILE A 378 -18.12 -23.34 -2.36
CA ILE A 378 -17.37 -22.51 -1.41
C ILE A 378 -15.87 -22.80 -1.56
N TYR A 379 -15.06 -21.74 -1.61
CA TYR A 379 -13.60 -21.81 -1.70
C TYR A 379 -12.91 -21.38 -0.41
N GLY A 380 -13.59 -20.62 0.44
CA GLY A 380 -13.07 -20.24 1.75
C GLY A 380 -14.18 -19.85 2.70
N PHE A 381 -13.89 -19.99 3.99
CA PHE A 381 -14.79 -19.71 5.11
C PHE A 381 -14.03 -18.94 6.19
N ALA A 382 -14.70 -18.00 6.84
CA ALA A 382 -14.22 -17.37 8.05
C ALA A 382 -15.37 -17.07 9.02
N SER A 383 -15.10 -17.09 10.33
CA SER A 383 -16.08 -16.71 11.35
C SER A 383 -15.66 -15.49 12.17
N ALA A 384 -16.64 -14.62 12.44
CA ALA A 384 -16.55 -13.52 13.39
C ALA A 384 -17.41 -13.83 14.61
N LEU A 385 -16.85 -13.62 15.79
CA LEU A 385 -17.61 -13.68 17.03
C LEU A 385 -17.40 -12.41 17.86
N TYR A 386 -18.44 -11.96 18.54
CA TYR A 386 -18.38 -10.84 19.48
C TYR A 386 -19.04 -11.22 20.81
N TRP A 387 -18.31 -10.99 21.90
CA TRP A 387 -18.83 -11.12 23.26
C TRP A 387 -19.05 -9.74 23.86
N PRO A 388 -20.31 -9.29 24.02
CA PRO A 388 -20.63 -7.98 24.58
C PRO A 388 -20.08 -7.79 26.01
N HIS A 389 -20.12 -8.83 26.84
CA HIS A 389 -19.62 -8.78 28.21
C HIS A 389 -18.10 -8.60 28.30
N LEU A 390 -17.35 -9.10 27.31
CA LEU A 390 -15.90 -8.99 27.25
C LEU A 390 -15.43 -7.76 26.44
N GLN A 391 -16.35 -7.09 25.74
CA GLN A 391 -16.04 -6.03 24.77
C GLN A 391 -14.93 -6.45 23.81
N ARG A 392 -14.99 -7.70 23.34
CA ARG A 392 -13.93 -8.33 22.54
C ARG A 392 -14.51 -9.02 21.31
N GLY A 393 -13.89 -8.74 20.17
CA GLY A 393 -14.11 -9.46 18.92
C GLY A 393 -13.11 -10.60 18.74
N PHE A 394 -13.55 -11.66 18.06
CA PHE A 394 -12.75 -12.83 17.77
C PHE A 394 -12.86 -13.14 16.28
N LEU A 395 -11.72 -13.32 15.62
CA LEU A 395 -11.65 -14.01 14.34
C LEU A 395 -11.52 -15.49 14.68
N GLY A 396 -12.60 -16.26 14.50
CA GLY A 396 -12.65 -17.67 14.84
C GLY A 396 -11.87 -18.52 13.85
N ASP A 397 -12.56 -19.39 13.14
CA ASP A 397 -11.96 -20.24 12.12
C ASP A 397 -11.75 -19.45 10.82
N LEU A 398 -10.62 -19.67 10.15
CA LEU A 398 -10.34 -19.15 8.80
C LEU A 398 -9.74 -20.28 7.96
N LEU A 399 -10.44 -20.64 6.90
CA LEU A 399 -10.09 -21.79 6.05
C LEU A 399 -10.19 -21.40 4.58
N VAL A 400 -9.22 -21.87 3.81
CA VAL A 400 -9.24 -21.78 2.35
C VAL A 400 -9.00 -23.17 1.79
N HIS A 401 -9.80 -23.55 0.80
CA HIS A 401 -9.69 -24.82 0.10
C HIS A 401 -8.22 -25.03 -0.36
N PRO A 402 -7.57 -26.17 -0.06
CA PRO A 402 -6.15 -26.36 -0.32
C PRO A 402 -5.70 -26.04 -1.75
N LYS A 403 -6.42 -26.58 -2.74
CA LYS A 403 -6.19 -26.32 -4.17
C LYS A 403 -6.38 -24.86 -4.63
N ARG A 404 -6.84 -23.97 -3.74
CA ARG A 404 -7.10 -22.54 -4.00
C ARG A 404 -6.28 -21.62 -3.09
N ARG A 405 -5.38 -22.17 -2.27
CA ARG A 405 -4.41 -21.38 -1.48
C ARG A 405 -3.44 -20.66 -2.42
N GLY A 406 -2.81 -19.59 -1.93
CA GLY A 406 -1.92 -18.73 -2.73
C GLY A 406 -2.64 -17.71 -3.62
N LEU A 407 -3.99 -17.71 -3.67
CA LEU A 407 -4.79 -16.78 -4.47
C LEU A 407 -5.35 -15.60 -3.65
N SER A 408 -4.68 -15.17 -2.57
CA SER A 408 -5.11 -14.08 -1.67
C SER A 408 -6.47 -14.24 -0.94
N MET A 409 -7.23 -15.32 -1.17
CA MET A 409 -8.52 -15.58 -0.52
C MET A 409 -8.49 -15.45 1.01
N GLY A 410 -7.44 -15.98 1.65
CA GLY A 410 -7.28 -15.90 3.11
C GLY A 410 -7.09 -14.46 3.61
N ARG A 411 -6.34 -13.64 2.86
CA ARG A 411 -6.13 -12.21 3.18
C ARG A 411 -7.43 -11.43 3.03
N ASP A 412 -8.19 -11.68 1.96
CA ASP A 412 -9.47 -11.02 1.70
C ASP A 412 -10.53 -11.40 2.76
N LEU A 413 -10.61 -12.67 3.15
CA LEU A 413 -11.45 -13.14 4.26
C LEU A 413 -11.06 -12.46 5.57
N CYS A 414 -9.78 -12.55 5.96
CA CYS A 414 -9.31 -11.95 7.22
C CYS A 414 -9.62 -10.45 7.26
N THR A 415 -9.25 -9.70 6.21
CA THR A 415 -9.46 -8.26 6.12
C THR A 415 -10.94 -7.89 6.22
N SER A 416 -11.80 -8.60 5.49
CA SER A 416 -13.25 -8.34 5.48
C SER A 416 -13.90 -8.61 6.84
N VAL A 417 -13.52 -9.72 7.47
CA VAL A 417 -14.07 -10.15 8.77
C VAL A 417 -13.60 -9.22 9.89
N THR A 418 -12.30 -8.91 9.95
CA THR A 418 -11.71 -7.94 10.90
C THR A 418 -12.38 -6.58 10.76
N LYS A 419 -12.54 -6.08 9.53
CA LYS A 419 -13.23 -4.81 9.27
C LYS A 419 -14.68 -4.83 9.75
N ASN A 420 -15.41 -5.92 9.49
CA ASN A 420 -16.79 -6.07 9.95
C ASN A 420 -16.89 -6.00 11.49
N ILE A 421 -16.06 -6.77 12.20
CA ILE A 421 -16.03 -6.80 13.66
C ILE A 421 -15.74 -5.41 14.24
N THR A 422 -14.69 -4.74 13.74
CA THR A 422 -14.30 -3.41 14.23
C THR A 422 -15.36 -2.35 13.95
N GLN A 423 -15.98 -2.37 12.77
CA GLN A 423 -16.99 -1.37 12.39
C GLN A 423 -18.31 -1.56 13.11
N ARG A 424 -18.76 -2.81 13.26
CA ARG A 424 -20.07 -3.14 13.84
C ARG A 424 -20.10 -3.00 15.36
N TYR A 425 -19.03 -3.43 16.03
CA TYR A 425 -18.99 -3.49 17.51
C TYR A 425 -18.08 -2.44 18.14
N HIS A 426 -17.43 -1.59 17.34
CA HIS A 426 -16.49 -0.56 17.82
C HIS A 426 -15.39 -1.12 18.74
N VAL A 427 -14.92 -2.34 18.46
CA VAL A 427 -13.88 -3.00 19.23
C VAL A 427 -12.49 -2.68 18.71
N ASN A 428 -11.57 -2.45 19.65
CA ASN A 428 -10.18 -2.09 19.35
C ASN A 428 -9.23 -3.29 19.50
N ARG A 429 -9.75 -4.45 19.91
CA ARG A 429 -8.99 -5.69 20.09
C ARG A 429 -9.72 -6.85 19.42
N ILE A 430 -8.99 -7.54 18.56
CA ILE A 430 -9.43 -8.77 17.91
C ILE A 430 -8.49 -9.89 18.34
N GLN A 431 -9.05 -10.99 18.81
CA GLN A 431 -8.30 -12.20 19.15
C GLN A 431 -8.45 -13.21 18.01
N PHE A 432 -7.36 -13.89 17.67
CA PHE A 432 -7.38 -15.02 16.74
C PHE A 432 -7.78 -16.30 17.48
N GLY A 433 -8.66 -17.09 16.87
CA GLY A 433 -9.32 -18.23 17.49
C GLY A 433 -10.34 -17.81 18.55
N CYS A 434 -11.03 -18.79 19.12
CA CYS A 434 -11.95 -18.55 20.22
C CYS A 434 -12.03 -19.77 21.16
N PRO A 435 -12.07 -19.59 22.49
CA PRO A 435 -12.18 -20.72 23.42
C PRO A 435 -13.45 -21.57 23.24
N ILE A 436 -14.53 -20.98 22.72
CA ILE A 436 -15.84 -21.60 22.53
C ILE A 436 -16.37 -21.18 21.15
N LEU A 437 -17.09 -22.06 20.44
CA LEU A 437 -17.64 -21.80 19.09
C LEU A 437 -16.56 -21.50 18.01
N SER A 438 -15.40 -22.11 18.15
CA SER A 438 -14.32 -22.14 17.16
C SER A 438 -13.66 -23.51 17.24
N THR A 439 -13.09 -24.01 16.14
CA THR A 439 -12.40 -25.32 16.19
C THR A 439 -11.07 -25.23 16.95
N THR A 440 -10.46 -24.06 16.96
CA THR A 440 -9.22 -23.81 17.71
C THR A 440 -9.32 -22.59 18.63
N PRO A 441 -8.73 -22.65 19.84
CA PRO A 441 -8.71 -21.52 20.78
C PRO A 441 -7.75 -20.39 20.35
N GLY A 442 -6.88 -20.67 19.37
CA GLY A 442 -5.89 -19.76 18.81
C GLY A 442 -5.30 -20.32 17.50
N VAL A 443 -4.21 -19.73 17.02
CA VAL A 443 -3.51 -20.21 15.81
C VAL A 443 -2.73 -21.49 16.17
N PRO A 444 -3.01 -22.64 15.53
CA PRO A 444 -2.26 -23.86 15.77
C PRO A 444 -0.78 -23.67 15.43
N LEU A 445 0.09 -24.17 16.31
CA LEU A 445 1.53 -24.22 16.04
C LEU A 445 1.82 -25.42 15.12
N PRO A 446 2.65 -25.25 14.08
CA PRO A 446 3.05 -26.37 13.24
C PRO A 446 3.91 -27.36 14.04
N GLU A 447 3.73 -28.66 13.80
CA GLU A 447 4.60 -29.71 14.38
C GLU A 447 6.00 -29.67 13.77
N ASP A 448 6.10 -29.30 12.48
CA ASP A 448 7.36 -29.08 11.77
C ASP A 448 7.58 -27.59 11.46
N PRO A 449 8.64 -26.96 12.02
CA PRO A 449 8.94 -25.53 11.81
C PRO A 449 9.32 -25.17 10.36
N SER A 450 9.60 -26.16 9.50
CA SER A 450 9.94 -25.96 8.09
C SER A 450 8.71 -25.86 7.15
N SER A 451 7.52 -26.22 7.64
CA SER A 451 6.26 -26.10 6.87
C SER A 451 5.82 -24.64 6.72
N LEU A 452 5.13 -24.31 5.61
CA LEU A 452 4.45 -23.03 5.39
C LEU A 452 3.42 -22.81 6.52
N SER A 453 3.86 -22.23 7.62
CA SER A 453 3.05 -22.19 8.83
C SER A 453 1.92 -21.17 8.68
N ASN A 454 0.70 -21.58 9.05
CA ASN A 454 -0.43 -20.66 9.24
C ASN A 454 -0.04 -19.50 10.17
N LEU A 455 0.87 -19.73 11.12
CA LEU A 455 1.45 -18.71 11.98
C LEU A 455 2.21 -17.62 11.21
N GLY A 456 2.98 -17.99 10.18
CA GLY A 456 3.66 -17.04 9.30
C GLY A 456 2.69 -16.12 8.55
N PHE A 457 1.56 -16.68 8.10
CA PHE A 457 0.47 -15.91 7.48
C PHE A 457 -0.11 -14.88 8.46
N PHE A 458 -0.50 -15.29 9.67
CA PHE A 458 -1.08 -14.37 10.66
C PHE A 458 -0.09 -13.38 11.25
N LYS A 459 1.21 -13.70 11.31
CA LYS A 459 2.26 -12.76 11.70
C LYS A 459 2.57 -11.71 10.62
N ALA A 460 2.26 -12.03 9.36
CA ALA A 460 2.51 -11.13 8.23
C ALA A 460 1.35 -10.16 7.96
N LEU A 461 0.13 -10.50 8.41
CA LEU A 461 -1.06 -9.65 8.47
C LEU A 461 -0.93 -8.61 9.59
#